data_AF-A0A847VTS0-F1
#
_entry.id   AF-A0A847VTS0-F1
#
_cell.length_a   1.000
_cell.length_b   1.000
_cell.length_c   1.000
_cell.angle_alpha   90.00
_cell.angle_beta   90.00
_cell.angle_gamma   90.00
#
_symmetry.space_group_name_H-M   'P 1'
#
loop_
_entity.id
_entity.type
_entity.pdbx_description
1 polymer ?
#
loop_
_entity_poly.entity_id
_entity_poly.type
_entity_poly.pdbx_seq_one_letter_code
_entity_poly.pdbx_strand_id
1 'polypeptide(L)'
;MKNKIIKLVGLGIILGVVMSIIQIIFKIDSKLFFSYYWKFSLVFLLLVVLINVVYFVIMAKKIDNMLKLYNEGRYQEYITEMEKILEKAKGTQLKNMIRINLSAGYLKNNEYEKSLNVLD
;
A
#
# COMPACT_ATOMS: atom_id res chain seq x y z
N MET A 1 -1.44 -12.50 10.80
CA MET A 1 -1.03 -11.16 11.31
C MET A 1 0.00 -11.23 12.44
N LYS A 2 -0.18 -12.07 13.47
CA LYS A 2 0.78 -12.22 14.60
C LYS A 2 2.26 -12.32 14.18
N ASN A 3 2.59 -13.17 13.21
CA ASN A 3 3.98 -13.34 12.75
C ASN A 3 4.60 -12.09 12.09
N LYS A 4 3.78 -11.19 11.52
CA LYS A 4 4.28 -9.93 10.93
C LYS A 4 4.61 -8.90 12.02
N ILE A 5 3.76 -8.82 13.05
CA ILE A 5 3.95 -7.92 14.19
C ILE A 5 5.19 -8.33 14.98
N ILE A 6 5.38 -9.63 15.25
CA ILE A 6 6.57 -10.13 15.95
C ILE A 6 7.86 -9.80 15.19
N LYS A 7 7.88 -9.96 13.85
CA LYS A 7 9.03 -9.58 13.02
C LYS A 7 9.32 -8.08 13.06
N LEU A 8 8.28 -7.24 13.04
CA LEU A 8 8.42 -5.78 13.15
C LEU A 8 8.98 -5.36 14.51
N VAL A 9 8.47 -5.94 15.59
CA VAL A 9 8.98 -5.70 16.95
C VAL A 9 10.43 -6.13 17.06
N GLY A 10 10.76 -7.33 16.57
CA GLY A 10 12.15 -7.83 16.55
C GLY A 10 13.11 -6.92 15.77
N LEU A 11 12.71 -6.44 14.59
CA LEU A 11 13.50 -5.47 13.82
C LEU A 11 13.69 -4.16 14.58
N GLY A 12 12.64 -3.65 15.24
CA GLY A 12 12.73 -2.45 16.05
C GLY A 12 13.72 -2.59 17.21
N ILE A 13 13.72 -3.75 17.89
CA ILE A 13 14.66 -4.04 18.97
C ILE A 13 16.11 -4.08 18.44
N ILE A 14 16.34 -4.79 17.33
CA ILE A 14 17.68 -4.88 16.72
C ILE A 14 18.18 -3.48 16.33
N LEU A 15 17.35 -2.68 15.68
CA LEU A 15 17.69 -1.30 15.32
C LEU A 15 18.00 -0.44 16.54
N GLY A 16 17.24 -0.57 17.63
CA GLY A 16 17.50 0.13 18.89
C GLY A 16 18.84 -0.24 19.51
N VAL A 17 19.21 -1.53 19.49
CA VAL A 17 20.49 -2.02 20.00
C VAL A 17 21.65 -1.49 19.16
N VAL A 18 21.56 -1.56 17.83
CA VAL A 18 22.59 -1.04 16.91
C VAL A 18 22.79 0.46 17.12
N MET A 19 21.70 1.23 17.22
CA MET A 19 21.75 2.66 17.51
C MET A 19 22.41 2.97 18.86
N SER A 20 22.14 2.17 19.88
CA SER A 20 22.76 2.33 21.20
C SER A 20 24.28 2.06 21.16
N ILE A 21 24.72 1.04 20.41
CA ILE A 21 26.14 0.75 20.20
C ILE A 21 26.83 1.94 19.50
N ILE A 22 26.20 2.50 18.47
CA ILE A 22 26.71 3.68 17.76
C ILE A 22 26.84 4.87 18.74
N GLN A 23 25.83 5.12 19.57
CA GLN A 23 25.88 6.18 20.58
C GLN A 23 27.10 6.05 21.50
N ILE A 24 27.39 4.83 21.97
CA ILE A 24 28.53 4.52 22.85
C ILE A 24 29.86 4.73 22.12
N ILE A 25 30.03 4.19 20.90
CA ILE A 25 31.27 4.28 20.12
C ILE A 25 31.63 5.74 19.82
N PHE A 26 30.64 6.54 19.44
CA PHE A 26 30.83 7.95 19.10
C PHE A 26 30.76 8.90 20.30
N LYS A 27 30.57 8.36 21.53
CA LYS A 27 30.46 9.13 22.79
C LYS A 27 29.48 10.31 22.68
N ILE A 28 28.35 10.09 22.02
CA ILE A 28 27.34 11.14 21.80
C ILE A 28 26.62 11.42 23.11
N ASP A 29 26.49 12.70 23.47
CA ASP A 29 25.70 13.12 24.62
C ASP A 29 24.27 12.55 24.54
N SER A 30 23.82 11.92 25.62
CA SER A 30 22.53 11.22 25.66
C SER A 30 21.36 12.14 25.40
N LYS A 31 21.39 13.38 25.90
CA LYS A 31 20.28 14.33 25.72
C LYS A 31 20.19 14.76 24.26
N LEU A 32 21.33 15.00 23.63
CA LEU A 32 21.42 15.32 22.21
C LEU A 32 20.96 14.16 21.32
N PHE A 33 21.41 12.93 21.63
CA PHE A 33 21.04 11.72 20.91
C PHE A 33 19.52 11.49 20.91
N PHE A 34 18.87 11.52 22.08
CA PHE A 34 17.42 11.34 22.18
C PHE A 34 16.63 12.45 21.48
N SER A 35 17.12 13.70 21.52
CA SER A 35 16.47 14.82 20.81
C SER A 35 16.42 14.58 19.30
N TYR A 36 17.54 14.15 18.69
CA TYR A 36 17.59 13.84 17.27
C TYR A 36 16.82 12.56 16.95
N TYR A 37 16.92 11.53 17.79
CA TYR A 37 16.20 10.28 17.60
C TYR A 37 14.69 10.52 17.45
N TRP A 38 14.08 11.31 18.34
CA TRP A 38 12.65 11.63 18.26
C TRP A 38 12.28 12.43 17.01
N LYS A 39 13.10 13.44 16.64
CA LYS A 39 12.86 14.24 15.42
C LYS A 39 12.94 13.38 14.16
N PHE A 40 13.98 12.56 14.03
CA PHE A 40 14.15 11.66 12.88
C PHE A 40 13.07 10.59 12.82
N SER A 41 12.68 10.01 13.96
CA SER A 41 11.61 9.03 14.02
C SER A 41 10.28 9.62 13.52
N LEU A 42 9.92 10.83 13.96
CA LEU A 42 8.72 11.52 13.50
C LEU A 42 8.76 11.79 11.99
N VAL A 43 9.87 12.32 11.47
CA VAL A 43 10.04 12.58 10.04
C VAL A 43 9.94 11.28 9.23
N PHE A 44 10.56 10.21 9.71
CA PHE A 44 10.52 8.90 9.05
C PHE A 44 9.11 8.33 9.00
N LEU A 45 8.36 8.39 10.12
CA LEU A 45 6.96 7.96 10.16
C LEU A 45 6.09 8.75 9.17
N LEU A 46 6.25 10.07 9.14
CA LEU A 46 5.54 10.94 8.19
C LEU A 46 5.89 10.58 6.74
N LEU A 47 7.16 10.30 6.44
CA LEU A 47 7.60 9.91 5.10
C LEU A 47 6.95 8.58 4.66
N VAL A 48 6.90 7.59 5.55
CA VAL A 48 6.25 6.29 5.27
C VAL A 48 4.76 6.47 4.99
N VAL A 49 4.06 7.27 5.79
CA VAL A 49 2.64 7.59 5.56
C VAL A 49 2.46 8.31 4.22
N LEU A 50 3.28 9.33 3.94
CA LEU A 50 3.21 10.11 2.72
C LEU A 50 3.38 9.23 1.47
N ILE A 51 4.36 8.32 1.47
CA ILE A 51 4.59 7.38 0.35
C ILE A 51 3.34 6.51 0.12
N ASN A 52 2.71 6.00 1.17
CA ASN A 52 1.50 5.19 1.06
C ASN A 52 0.32 6.01 0.50
N VAL A 53 0.14 7.24 0.97
CA VAL A 53 -0.91 8.13 0.46
C VAL A 53 -0.70 8.46 -1.01
N VAL A 54 0.53 8.84 -1.41
CA VAL A 54 0.86 9.14 -2.80
C VAL A 54 0.61 7.93 -3.70
N TYR A 55 1.04 6.73 -3.26
CA TYR A 55 0.76 5.50 -4.01
C TYR A 55 -0.74 5.26 -4.20
N PHE A 56 -1.54 5.45 -3.14
CA PHE A 56 -2.98 5.29 -3.19
C PHE A 56 -3.63 6.29 -4.16
N VAL A 57 -3.28 7.58 -4.07
CA VAL A 57 -3.81 8.63 -4.96
C VAL A 57 -3.50 8.35 -6.43
N ILE A 58 -2.25 7.95 -6.74
CA ILE A 58 -1.85 7.61 -8.11
C ILE A 58 -2.69 6.42 -8.63
N MET A 59 -2.91 5.40 -7.81
CA MET A 59 -3.72 4.25 -8.22
C MET A 59 -5.20 4.59 -8.37
N ALA A 60 -5.76 5.38 -7.46
CA ALA A 60 -7.14 5.86 -7.58
C ALA A 60 -7.35 6.61 -8.91
N LYS A 61 -6.41 7.48 -9.30
CA LYS A 61 -6.46 8.19 -10.58
C LYS A 61 -6.39 7.24 -11.79
N LYS A 62 -5.62 6.16 -11.72
CA LYS A 62 -5.58 5.15 -12.78
C LYS A 62 -6.92 4.45 -12.95
N ILE A 63 -7.57 4.08 -11.85
CA ILE A 63 -8.89 3.45 -11.86
C ILE A 63 -9.93 4.42 -12.44
N ASP A 64 -9.91 5.68 -12.00
CA ASP A 64 -10.83 6.72 -12.47
C ASP A 64 -10.71 6.94 -13.99
N ASN A 65 -9.49 6.97 -14.52
CA ASN A 65 -9.27 7.05 -15.97
C ASN A 65 -9.89 5.86 -16.73
N MET A 66 -9.92 4.66 -16.14
CA MET A 66 -10.54 3.48 -16.77
C MET A 66 -12.06 3.54 -16.75
N LEU A 67 -12.68 4.29 -15.82
CA LEU A 67 -14.13 4.48 -15.82
C LEU A 67 -14.64 5.13 -17.12
N LYS A 68 -13.78 5.86 -17.84
CA LYS A 68 -14.12 6.36 -19.17
C LYS A 68 -14.44 5.21 -20.14
N LEU A 69 -13.63 4.15 -20.16
CA LEU A 69 -13.89 2.96 -20.98
C LEU A 69 -15.20 2.27 -20.59
N TYR A 70 -15.47 2.21 -19.29
CA TYR A 70 -16.73 1.66 -18.77
C TYR A 70 -17.95 2.48 -19.25
N ASN A 71 -17.88 3.82 -19.16
CA ASN A 71 -18.95 4.71 -19.57
C ASN A 71 -19.17 4.73 -21.10
N GLU A 72 -18.12 4.48 -21.88
CA GLU A 72 -18.18 4.31 -23.34
C GLU A 72 -18.74 2.93 -23.76
N GLY A 73 -19.04 2.03 -22.81
CA GLY A 73 -19.52 0.68 -23.10
C GLY A 73 -18.43 -0.29 -23.57
N ARG A 74 -17.16 0.11 -23.51
CA ARG A 74 -15.99 -0.71 -23.91
C ARG A 74 -15.58 -1.64 -22.78
N TYR A 75 -16.52 -2.49 -22.35
CA TYR A 75 -16.40 -3.28 -21.12
C TYR A 75 -15.24 -4.27 -21.14
N GLN A 76 -14.98 -4.94 -22.28
CA GLN A 76 -13.87 -5.88 -22.40
C GLN A 76 -12.50 -5.19 -22.20
N GLU A 77 -12.32 -4.01 -22.80
CA GLU A 77 -11.07 -3.24 -22.67
C GLU A 77 -10.89 -2.70 -21.24
N TYR A 78 -11.99 -2.20 -20.65
CA TYR A 78 -12.02 -1.83 -19.24
C TYR A 78 -11.59 -2.98 -18.33
N ILE A 79 -12.16 -4.18 -18.51
CA ILE A 79 -11.84 -5.39 -17.73
C ILE A 79 -10.35 -5.72 -17.86
N THR A 80 -9.83 -5.81 -19.10
CA THR A 80 -8.42 -6.15 -19.35
C THR A 80 -7.46 -5.16 -18.69
N GLU A 81 -7.73 -3.85 -18.76
CA GLU A 81 -6.88 -2.86 -18.11
C GLU A 81 -7.00 -2.91 -16.58
N MET A 82 -8.20 -3.13 -16.05
CA MET A 82 -8.43 -3.25 -14.60
C MET A 82 -7.79 -4.52 -14.00
N GLU A 83 -7.78 -5.64 -14.72
CA GLU A 83 -7.05 -6.87 -14.33
C GLU A 83 -5.54 -6.61 -14.24
N LYS A 84 -4.95 -5.90 -15.22
CA LYS A 84 -3.53 -5.49 -15.17
C LYS A 84 -3.24 -4.58 -13.97
N ILE A 85 -4.17 -3.69 -13.62
CA ILE A 85 -4.06 -2.84 -12.43
C ILE A 85 -4.13 -3.71 -11.16
N LEU A 86 -5.04 -4.67 -11.09
CA LEU A 86 -5.20 -5.59 -9.96
C LEU A 86 -3.93 -6.41 -9.69
N GLU A 87 -3.31 -6.95 -10.74
CA GLU A 87 -2.08 -7.74 -10.66
C GLU A 87 -0.94 -6.93 -10.00
N LYS A 88 -0.83 -5.65 -10.37
CA LYS A 88 0.22 -4.73 -9.89
C LYS A 88 -0.12 -4.03 -8.58
N ALA A 89 -1.38 -4.06 -8.14
CA ALA A 89 -1.83 -3.39 -6.94
C ALA A 89 -1.23 -4.02 -5.69
N LYS A 90 -0.83 -3.18 -4.72
CA LYS A 90 -0.34 -3.59 -3.42
C LYS A 90 -1.37 -3.25 -2.34
N GLY A 91 -1.52 -4.13 -1.36
CA GLY A 91 -2.42 -3.95 -0.24
C GLY A 91 -3.84 -4.46 -0.49
N THR A 92 -4.40 -5.11 0.53
CA THR A 92 -5.71 -5.77 0.45
C THR A 92 -6.84 -4.78 0.16
N GLN A 93 -6.81 -3.60 0.77
CA GLN A 93 -7.86 -2.58 0.59
C GLN A 93 -7.96 -2.12 -0.87
N LEU A 94 -6.83 -1.76 -1.48
CA LEU A 94 -6.81 -1.33 -2.89
C LEU A 94 -7.22 -2.48 -3.82
N LYS A 95 -6.72 -3.70 -3.59
CA LYS A 95 -7.12 -4.88 -4.37
C LYS A 95 -8.62 -5.14 -4.28
N ASN A 96 -9.21 -5.03 -3.10
CA ASN A 96 -10.65 -5.23 -2.91
C ASN A 96 -11.48 -4.17 -3.64
N MET A 97 -11.05 -2.91 -3.60
CA MET A 97 -11.70 -1.84 -4.37
C MET A 97 -11.66 -2.12 -5.88
N ILE A 98 -10.51 -2.57 -6.40
CA ILE A 98 -10.37 -2.93 -7.81
C ILE A 98 -11.26 -4.13 -8.17
N ARG A 99 -11.34 -5.16 -7.31
CA ARG A 99 -12.20 -6.35 -7.51
C ARG A 99 -13.68 -6.00 -7.57
N ILE A 100 -14.17 -5.11 -6.71
CA ILE A 100 -15.55 -4.61 -6.75
C ILE A 100 -15.84 -3.94 -8.11
N ASN A 101 -14.91 -3.10 -8.57
CA ASN A 101 -15.04 -2.43 -9.87
C ASN A 101 -14.93 -3.40 -11.06
N LEU A 102 -14.12 -4.45 -10.95
CA LEU A 102 -14.05 -5.54 -11.94
C LEU A 102 -15.33 -6.36 -11.97
N SER A 103 -15.91 -6.68 -10.81
CA SER A 103 -17.20 -7.37 -10.69
C SER A 103 -18.28 -6.62 -11.48
N ALA A 104 -18.38 -5.30 -11.31
CA ALA A 104 -19.29 -4.47 -12.11
C ALA A 104 -18.99 -4.50 -13.62
N GLY A 105 -17.71 -4.57 -14.00
CA GLY A 105 -17.26 -4.74 -15.39
C GLY A 105 -17.73 -6.06 -15.99
N TYR A 106 -17.42 -7.18 -15.34
CA TYR A 106 -17.85 -8.51 -15.77
C TYR A 106 -19.36 -8.63 -15.87
N LEU A 107 -20.10 -8.07 -14.90
CA LEU A 107 -21.57 -8.05 -14.93
C LEU A 107 -22.10 -7.35 -16.18
N LYS A 108 -21.55 -6.19 -16.56
CA LYS A 108 -21.93 -5.48 -17.79
C LYS A 108 -21.50 -6.21 -19.06
N ASN A 109 -20.45 -7.01 -18.99
CA ASN A 109 -19.96 -7.84 -20.09
C ASN A 109 -20.65 -9.22 -20.16
N ASN A 110 -21.67 -9.49 -19.34
CA ASN A 110 -22.38 -10.77 -19.21
C ASN A 110 -21.49 -11.96 -18.74
N GLU A 111 -20.36 -11.68 -18.09
CA GLU A 111 -19.46 -12.68 -17.53
C GLU A 111 -19.79 -12.97 -16.05
N TYR A 112 -21.01 -13.47 -15.79
CA TYR A 112 -21.58 -13.60 -14.45
C TYR A 112 -20.74 -14.44 -13.48
N GLU A 113 -20.18 -15.55 -13.94
CA GLU A 113 -19.34 -16.42 -13.10
C GLU A 113 -18.08 -15.70 -12.64
N LYS A 114 -17.38 -15.00 -13.55
CA LYS A 114 -16.21 -14.20 -13.18
C LYS A 114 -16.58 -13.05 -12.24
N SER A 115 -17.75 -12.45 -12.43
CA SER A 115 -18.27 -11.40 -11.54
C SER A 115 -18.42 -11.86 -10.10
N LEU A 116 -18.78 -13.13 -9.87
CA LEU A 116 -18.87 -13.73 -8.53
C LEU A 116 -17.47 -14.07 -8.01
N ASN A 117 -16.71 -14.83 -8.80
CA ASN A 117 -15.40 -15.37 -8.38
C ASN A 117 -14.35 -14.28 -8.09
N VAL A 118 -14.48 -13.08 -8.68
CA VAL A 118 -13.51 -11.99 -8.44
C VAL A 118 -13.61 -11.40 -7.03
N LEU A 119 -14.72 -11.63 -6.31
CA LEU A 119 -14.95 -11.12 -4.96
C LEU A 119 -14.59 -12.11 -3.84
N ASP A 120 -14.39 -13.39 -4.18
CA ASP A 120 -13.95 -14.45 -3.27
C ASP A 120 -12.46 -14.34 -2.91
#